data_AF-A0A2V6IXX1-F1
#
_entry.id   AF-A0A2V6IXX1-F1
#
_cell.length_a   1.000
_cell.length_b   1.000
_cell.length_c   1.000
_cell.angle_alpha   90.00
_cell.angle_beta   90.00
_cell.angle_gamma   90.00
#
_symmetry.space_group_name_H-M   'P 1'
#
loop_
_entity.id
_entity.type
_entity.pdbx_description
1 polymer ?
#
loop_
_entity_poly.entity_id
_entity_poly.type
_entity_poly.pdbx_seq_one_letter_code
_entity_poly.pdbx_strand_id
1 'polypeptide(L)' 'MNPTLSVIVCTVRRAQRLRECLQTLAGQTYREFELVLVNMNESPMTS' A
#
# COMPACT_ATOMS: atom_id res chain seq x y z
N MET A 1 -10.43 19.41 1.29
CA MET A 1 -9.12 19.41 0.62
C MET A 1 -8.92 18.03 0.02
N ASN A 2 -8.56 17.95 -1.25
CA ASN A 2 -8.28 16.68 -1.93
C ASN A 2 -6.78 16.40 -1.81
N PRO A 3 -6.34 15.17 -1.49
CA PRO A 3 -4.92 14.85 -1.45
C PRO A 3 -4.31 15.09 -2.83
N THR A 4 -3.19 15.81 -2.87
CA THR A 4 -2.46 16.11 -4.11
C THR A 4 -1.53 14.98 -4.53
N LEU A 5 -1.34 13.99 -3.64
CA LEU A 5 -0.45 12.86 -3.82
C LEU A 5 -1.18 11.55 -3.45
N SER A 6 -1.10 10.55 -4.33
CA SER A 6 -1.54 9.19 -4.05
C SER A 6 -0.34 8.25 -4.09
N VAL A 7 -0.20 7.42 -3.07
CA VAL A 7 0.82 6.37 -2.97
C VAL A 7 0.13 5.03 -3.19
N ILE A 8 0.58 4.28 -4.19
CA ILE A 8 0.03 2.96 -4.51
C ILE A 8 1.05 1.90 -4.09
N VAL A 9 0.65 1.01 -3.18
CA VAL A 9 1.49 -0.10 -2.72
C VAL A 9 0.90 -1.41 -3.22
N CYS A 10 1.62 -2.10 -4.09
CA CYS A 10 1.25 -3.43 -4.57
C CYS A 10 2.00 -4.50 -3.77
N THR A 11 1.29 -5.51 -3.28
CA THR A 11 1.87 -6.58 -2.47
C THR A 11 1.41 -7.97 -2.92
N VAL A 12 2.32 -8.95 -2.87
CA VAL A 12 2.03 -10.38 -3.04
C VAL A 12 2.68 -11.11 -1.88
N ARG A 13 1.89 -11.83 -1.07
CA ARG A 13 2.33 -12.77 -0.02
C ARG A 13 3.56 -12.35 0.82
N ARG A 14 3.69 -11.07 1.19
CA ARG A 14 4.84 -10.55 1.97
C ARG A 14 4.42 -9.65 3.14
N ALA A 15 3.79 -10.24 4.14
CA ALA A 15 3.25 -9.53 5.31
C ALA A 15 4.31 -8.69 6.05
N GLN A 16 5.52 -9.23 6.24
CA GLN A 16 6.60 -8.53 6.98
C GLN A 16 7.08 -7.26 6.25
N ARG A 17 7.37 -7.36 4.94
CA ARG A 17 7.83 -6.20 4.15
C ARG A 17 6.74 -5.16 3.97
N LEU A 18 5.49 -5.59 3.84
CA LEU A 18 4.35 -4.68 3.84
C LEU A 18 4.29 -3.88 5.14
N ARG A 19 4.46 -4.55 6.29
CA ARG A 19 4.48 -3.88 7.60
C ARG A 19 5.56 -2.82 7.68
N GLU A 20 6.79 -3.14 7.29
CA GLU A 20 7.93 -2.21 7.29
C GLU A 20 7.69 -1.02 6.36
N CYS A 21 7.14 -1.27 5.17
CA CYS A 21 6.76 -0.25 4.20
C CYS A 21 5.70 0.71 4.77
N LEU A 22 4.63 0.17 5.36
CA LEU A 22 3.57 0.96 5.97
C LEU A 22 4.07 1.77 7.18
N GLN A 23 4.97 1.21 7.99
CA GLN A 23 5.61 1.93 9.09
C GLN A 23 6.47 3.10 8.59
N THR A 24 7.21 2.88 7.50
CA THR A 24 8.03 3.93 6.87
C THR A 24 7.15 5.04 6.28
N LEU A 25 6.04 4.70 5.63
CA LEU A 25 5.07 5.66 5.09
C LEU A 25 4.38 6.45 6.22
N ALA A 26 4.05 5.78 7.32
CA ALA A 26 3.49 6.44 8.51
C ALA A 26 4.48 7.39 9.20
N GLY A 27 5.79 7.23 8.97
CA GLY A 27 6.85 8.11 9.50
C GLY A 27 7.23 9.28 8.59
N GLN A 28 6.61 9.43 7.42
CA GLN A 28 6.94 10.54 6.51
C GLN A 28 6.55 11.90 7.10
N THR A 29 7.38 12.91 6.85
CA THR A 29 7.13 14.31 7.26
C THR A 29 5.96 14.92 6.49
N TYR A 30 5.75 14.50 5.24
CA TYR A 30 4.58 14.86 4.44
C TYR A 30 3.40 13.94 4.77
N ARG A 31 2.25 14.52 5.13
CA ARG A 31 1.09 13.79 5.68
C ARG A 31 -0.15 13.80 4.80
N GLU A 32 -0.22 14.68 3.81
CA GLU A 32 -1.41 14.87 2.97
C GLU A 32 -1.35 13.98 1.72
N PHE A 33 -1.42 12.67 1.92
CA PHE A 33 -1.50 11.71 0.83
C PHE A 33 -2.53 10.62 1.09
N GLU A 34 -3.10 10.10 0.01
CA GLU A 34 -3.91 8.89 0.04
C GLU A 34 -3.01 7.66 -0.17
N LEU A 35 -3.27 6.59 0.57
CA LEU A 35 -2.59 5.31 0.40
C LEU A 35 -3.56 4.26 -0.14
N VAL A 36 -3.27 3.73 -1.33
CA VAL A 36 -4.03 2.63 -1.94
C VAL A 36 -3.20 1.36 -1.88
N LEU A 37 -3.65 0.39 -1.08
CA LEU A 37 -3.01 -0.92 -0.95
C LEU A 37 -3.69 -1.92 -1.89
N VAL A 38 -2.93 -2.41 -2.87
CA VAL A 38 -3.38 -3.42 -3.84
C VAL A 38 -2.80 -4.77 -3.47
N ASN A 39 -3.69 -5.68 -3.05
CA ASN A 39 -3.33 -7.09 -2.85
C ASN A 39 -3.36 -7.82 -4.19
N MET A 40 -2.18 -8.16 -4.70
CA MET A 40 -1.98 -8.85 -5.98
C MET A 40 -1.94 -10.37 -5.81
N ASN A 41 -2.39 -10.91 -4.67
CA ASN A 41 -2.62 -12.35 -4.55
C ASN A 41 -3.68 -12.76 -5.58
N GLU A 42 -3.27 -13.44 -6.64
CA GLU A 42 -4.19 -14.12 -7.55
C GLU A 42 -5.11 -15.03 -6.72
N SER A 43 -6.42 -14.79 -6.85
CA SER A 43 -7.38 -15.88 -6.69
C SER A 43 -7.22 -16.73 -7.95
N PRO A 44 -6.98 -18.06 -7.86
CA PRO A 44 -7.16 -18.88 -9.05
C PRO A 44 -8.61 -18.66 -9.46
N MET A 45 -8.81 -18.11 -10.65
CA MET A 45 -10.11 -18.13 -11.30
C MET A 45 -10.42 -19.62 -11.45
N THR A 46 -11.16 -20.18 -10.50
CA THR A 46 -11.74 -21.52 -10.64
C THR A 46 -12.72 -21.41 -11.78
N SER A 47 -12.27 -21.84 -12.96
CA SER A 47 -13.11 -22.12 -14.12
C SER A 47 -14.03 -23.30 -13.84
#